data_AF-A0A916WHQ5-F1
#
_entry.id   AF-A0A916WHQ5-F1
#
_cell.length_a   1.000
_cell.length_b   1.000
_cell.length_c   1.000
_cell.angle_alpha   90.00
_cell.angle_beta   90.00
_cell.angle_gamma   90.00
#
_symmetry.space_group_name_H-M   'P 1'
#
loop_
_entity.id
_entity.type
_entity.pdbx_description
1 polymer ?
#
loop_
_entity_poly.entity_id
_entity_poly.type
_entity_poly.pdbx_seq_one_letter_code
_entity_poly.pdbx_strand_id
1 'polypeptide(L)'
;MNNELDEAIEALKSDQPRSTRQTGASHGGKPNLDLIMGIPVDVQVVLGGTTMPVANLMKLGRGAVVTLDKQIGDPVDIVVNGRVIARGEVIVLEDDSSRFGVSLTEVIGK
;
A
#
# COMPACT_ATOMS: atom_id res chain seq x y z
N MET A 1 -28.64 -18.39 -72.14
CA MET A 1 -29.57 -17.42 -71.54
C MET A 1 -30.51 -18.19 -70.63
N ASN A 2 -30.35 -18.26 -69.30
CA ASN A 2 -29.83 -17.28 -68.35
C ASN A 2 -29.32 -18.00 -67.09
N ASN A 3 -28.00 -18.20 -66.96
CA ASN A 3 -27.40 -18.73 -65.73
C ASN A 3 -26.22 -17.88 -65.21
N GLU A 4 -26.03 -16.69 -65.78
CA GLU A 4 -24.95 -15.76 -65.39
C GLU A 4 -25.49 -14.59 -64.53
N LEU A 5 -26.81 -14.44 -64.39
CA LEU A 5 -27.42 -13.42 -63.53
C LEU A 5 -27.54 -13.85 -62.06
N ASP A 6 -27.62 -15.15 -61.76
CA ASP A 6 -27.79 -15.63 -60.38
C ASP A 6 -26.48 -15.60 -59.58
N GLU A 7 -25.32 -15.77 -60.23
CA GLU A 7 -23.99 -15.68 -59.60
C GLU A 7 -23.64 -14.25 -59.17
N ALA A 8 -24.09 -13.23 -59.93
CA ALA A 8 -23.85 -11.83 -59.60
C ALA A 8 -24.65 -11.35 -58.37
N ILE A 9 -25.76 -12.01 -58.05
CA ILE A 9 -26.62 -11.68 -56.90
C ILE A 9 -26.08 -12.30 -55.59
N GLU A 10 -25.32 -13.40 -55.65
CA GLU A 10 -24.69 -14.00 -54.47
C GLU A 10 -23.48 -13.21 -53.97
N ALA A 11 -22.70 -12.61 -54.87
CA ALA A 11 -21.51 -11.82 -54.51
C ALA A 11 -21.82 -10.49 -53.77
N LEU A 12 -23.07 -10.01 -53.82
CA LEU A 12 -23.50 -8.77 -53.15
C LEU A 12 -24.13 -9.02 -51.76
N LYS A 13 -24.39 -10.27 -51.35
CA LYS A 13 -24.94 -10.61 -50.03
C LYS A 13 -23.88 -10.72 -48.93
N SER A 14 -22.59 -10.64 -49.26
CA SER A 14 -21.48 -10.83 -48.32
C SER A 14 -21.02 -9.57 -47.58
N ASP A 15 -21.59 -8.39 -47.85
CA ASP A 15 -21.15 -7.15 -47.20
C ASP A 15 -22.19 -6.64 -46.19
N GLN A 16 -22.27 -7.34 -45.05
CA GLN A 16 -22.80 -6.72 -43.82
C GLN A 16 -21.61 -6.17 -43.02
N PRO A 17 -21.44 -4.85 -42.91
CA PRO A 17 -20.55 -4.29 -41.91
C PRO A 17 -21.19 -4.49 -40.54
N ARG A 18 -20.96 -5.67 -39.95
CA ARG A 18 -21.10 -5.83 -38.50
C ARG A 18 -19.94 -5.10 -37.86
N SER A 19 -20.06 -3.77 -37.84
CA SER A 19 -19.52 -2.96 -36.76
C SER A 19 -20.26 -3.37 -35.48
N THR A 20 -19.92 -4.54 -34.93
CA THR A 20 -19.95 -4.68 -33.48
C THR A 20 -18.89 -3.72 -32.98
N ARG A 21 -19.32 -2.48 -32.71
CA ARG A 21 -18.73 -1.71 -31.62
C ARG A 21 -18.75 -2.66 -30.45
N GLN A 22 -17.60 -3.26 -30.14
CA GLN A 22 -17.31 -3.64 -28.77
C GLN A 22 -17.35 -2.33 -28.01
N THR A 23 -18.56 -2.05 -27.55
CA THR A 23 -18.86 -1.15 -26.46
C THR A 23 -17.74 -1.32 -25.46
N GLY A 24 -17.00 -0.22 -25.21
CA GLY A 24 -16.10 -0.14 -24.09
C GLY A 24 -16.88 -0.60 -22.87
N ALA A 25 -16.60 -1.82 -22.43
CA ALA A 25 -17.02 -2.29 -21.14
C ALA A 25 -16.25 -1.40 -20.19
N SER A 26 -16.94 -0.35 -19.73
CA SER A 26 -16.62 0.36 -18.51
C SER A 26 -16.29 -0.71 -17.49
N HIS A 27 -15.00 -0.90 -17.23
CA HIS A 27 -14.52 -1.72 -16.14
C HIS A 27 -14.90 -0.99 -14.86
N GLY A 28 -16.19 -1.05 -14.50
CA GLY A 28 -16.65 -1.00 -13.12
C GLY A 28 -16.31 -2.30 -12.41
N GLY A 29 -15.14 -2.88 -12.72
CA GLY A 29 -14.58 -3.98 -11.99
C GLY A 29 -14.26 -3.45 -10.61
N LYS A 30 -14.88 -4.05 -9.59
CA LYS A 30 -14.52 -3.82 -8.20
C LYS A 30 -12.98 -3.84 -8.14
N PRO A 31 -12.33 -2.83 -7.54
CA PRO A 31 -10.88 -2.79 -7.46
C PRO A 31 -10.41 -4.15 -6.98
N ASN A 32 -9.45 -4.72 -7.72
CA ASN A 32 -8.97 -6.08 -7.48
C ASN A 32 -8.21 -6.07 -6.15
N LEU A 33 -8.95 -6.29 -5.06
CA LEU A 33 -8.50 -6.12 -3.68
C LEU A 33 -7.27 -7.01 -3.42
N ASP A 34 -7.24 -8.20 -4.03
CA ASP A 34 -6.15 -9.16 -3.93
C ASP A 34 -4.82 -8.59 -4.41
N LEU A 35 -4.83 -7.73 -5.44
CA LEU A 35 -3.62 -7.05 -5.90
C LEU A 35 -3.15 -5.98 -4.90
N ILE A 36 -4.08 -5.31 -4.21
CA ILE A 36 -3.76 -4.26 -3.22
C ILE A 36 -3.18 -4.89 -1.94
N MET A 37 -3.69 -6.05 -1.51
CA MET A 37 -3.22 -6.74 -0.31
C MET A 37 -1.77 -7.24 -0.40
N GLY A 38 -1.23 -7.39 -1.62
CA GLY A 38 0.15 -7.82 -1.86
C GLY A 38 1.17 -6.68 -1.90
N ILE A 39 0.75 -5.41 -1.77
CA ILE A 39 1.65 -4.27 -1.85
C ILE A 39 2.52 -4.23 -0.57
N PRO A 40 3.84 -4.36 -0.67
CA PRO A 40 4.72 -4.26 0.49
C PRO A 40 4.71 -2.83 1.04
N VAL A 41 4.74 -2.71 2.38
CA VAL A 41 4.76 -1.42 3.08
C VAL A 41 5.87 -1.40 4.12
N ASP A 42 6.52 -0.26 4.28
CA ASP A 42 7.53 -0.06 5.31
C ASP A 42 6.86 0.26 6.64
N VAL A 43 7.08 -0.61 7.61
CA VAL A 43 6.60 -0.46 8.98
C VAL A 43 7.76 0.00 9.85
N GLN A 44 7.57 1.10 10.56
CA GLN A 44 8.54 1.67 11.48
C GLN A 44 7.97 1.62 12.90
N VAL A 45 8.79 1.20 13.86
CA VAL A 45 8.46 1.28 15.28
C VAL A 45 9.22 2.44 15.87
N VAL A 46 8.48 3.43 16.38
CA VAL A 46 9.04 4.68 16.90
C VAL A 46 8.96 4.67 18.42
N LEU A 47 10.13 4.64 19.06
CA LEU A 47 10.26 4.73 20.51
C LEU A 47 9.84 6.11 21.06
N GLY A 48 10.08 7.18 20.29
CA GLY A 48 9.71 8.53 20.68
C GLY A 48 10.29 9.57 19.72
N GLY A 49 9.78 10.80 19.82
CA GLY A 49 10.19 11.93 19.01
C GLY A 49 10.87 13.01 19.84
N THR A 50 11.54 13.93 19.16
CA THR A 50 11.99 15.17 19.78
C THR A 50 12.05 16.27 18.73
N THR A 51 11.81 17.51 19.15
CA THR A 51 11.96 18.69 18.29
C THR A 51 13.07 19.56 18.84
N MET A 52 14.03 19.94 18.01
CA MET A 52 15.14 20.80 18.41
C MET A 52 15.53 21.79 17.32
N PRO A 53 16.11 22.95 17.68
CA PRO A 53 16.68 23.87 16.69
C PRO A 53 17.78 23.20 15.86
N VAL A 54 17.87 23.56 14.58
CA VAL A 54 18.91 23.05 13.66
C VAL A 54 20.32 23.27 14.23
N ALA A 55 20.55 24.37 14.93
CA ALA A 55 21.83 24.65 15.58
C ALA A 55 22.22 23.62 16.65
N ASN A 56 21.25 23.01 17.35
CA ASN A 56 21.51 21.96 18.33
C ASN A 56 21.77 20.62 17.63
N LEU A 57 21.03 20.33 16.57
CA LEU A 57 21.25 19.14 15.74
C LEU A 57 22.68 19.09 15.18
N MET A 58 23.17 20.22 14.65
CA MET A 58 24.53 20.34 14.11
C MET A 58 25.63 20.19 15.16
N LYS A 59 25.31 20.35 16.45
CA LYS A 59 26.25 20.17 17.57
C LYS A 59 26.27 18.74 18.09
N LEU A 60 25.35 17.87 17.64
CA LEU A 60 25.34 16.48 18.07
C LEU A 60 26.62 15.78 17.57
N GLY A 61 27.33 15.17 18.51
CA GLY A 61 28.52 14.40 18.26
C GLY A 61 28.42 13.01 18.88
N ARG A 62 29.52 12.26 18.84
CA ARG A 62 29.59 10.96 19.50
C ARG A 62 29.33 11.12 20.99
N GLY A 63 28.44 10.30 21.54
CA GLY A 63 28.05 10.32 22.95
C GLY A 63 27.03 11.39 23.33
N ALA A 64 26.49 12.15 22.37
CA ALA A 64 25.39 13.06 22.66
C ALA A 64 24.12 12.29 23.04
N VAL A 65 23.46 12.70 24.12
CA VAL A 65 22.20 12.12 24.59
C VAL A 65 21.06 13.02 24.15
N VAL A 66 20.05 12.43 23.49
CA VAL A 66 18.86 13.13 23.00
C VAL A 66 17.67 12.68 23.82
N THR A 67 16.99 13.62 24.46
CA THR A 67 15.78 13.34 25.22
C THR A 67 14.58 13.24 24.27
N LEU A 68 13.80 12.18 24.43
CA LEU A 68 12.57 11.95 23.70
C LEU A 68 11.36 12.44 24.52
N ASP A 69 10.22 12.58 23.86
CA ASP A 69 8.95 13.04 24.44
C ASP A 69 8.14 11.95 25.17
N LYS A 70 8.52 10.68 25.03
CA LYS A 70 7.84 9.54 25.70
C LYS A 70 8.43 9.21 27.07
N GLN A 71 7.57 8.80 28.00
CA GLN A 71 7.96 8.29 29.32
C GLN A 71 8.21 6.79 29.31
N ILE A 72 8.91 6.30 30.35
CA ILE A 72 9.14 4.87 30.53
C ILE A 72 7.79 4.18 30.76
N GLY A 73 7.51 3.15 29.97
CA GLY A 73 6.26 2.41 30.01
C GLY A 73 5.19 2.93 29.06
N ASP A 74 5.40 4.08 28.41
CA ASP A 74 4.52 4.51 27.34
C ASP A 74 4.63 3.55 26.14
N PRO A 75 3.51 3.26 25.45
CA PRO A 75 3.56 2.40 24.28
C PRO A 75 4.30 3.09 23.12
N VAL A 76 5.00 2.28 22.35
CA VAL A 76 5.68 2.69 21.11
C VAL A 76 4.67 2.89 19.99
N ASP A 77 4.96 3.83 19.10
CA ASP A 77 4.10 4.10 17.95
C ASP A 77 4.53 3.23 16.77
N ILE A 78 3.55 2.63 16.09
CA ILE A 78 3.76 1.86 14.88
C ILE A 78 3.29 2.71 13.71
N VAL A 79 4.22 3.04 12.83
CA VAL A 79 4.07 4.02 11.77
C VAL A 79 4.23 3.32 10.42
N VAL A 80 3.33 3.59 9.49
CA VAL A 80 3.43 3.15 8.10
C VAL A 80 3.37 4.38 7.21
N ASN A 81 4.38 4.57 6.35
CA ASN A 81 4.48 5.74 5.46
C ASN A 81 4.25 7.09 6.19
N GLY A 82 4.82 7.23 7.39
CA GLY A 82 4.70 8.46 8.19
C GLY A 82 3.37 8.64 8.94
N ARG A 83 2.44 7.68 8.86
CA ARG A 83 1.18 7.72 9.61
C ARG A 83 1.16 6.69 10.73
N VAL A 84 0.83 7.11 11.94
CA VAL A 84 0.63 6.18 13.07
C VAL A 84 -0.63 5.35 12.82
N ILE A 85 -0.46 4.03 12.78
CA ILE A 85 -1.55 3.05 12.56
C ILE A 85 -1.91 2.27 13.82
N ALA A 86 -1.00 2.19 14.79
CA ALA A 86 -1.17 1.38 15.98
C ALA A 86 -0.19 1.82 17.08
N ARG A 87 -0.44 1.32 18.28
CA ARG A 87 0.46 1.41 19.43
C ARG A 87 0.74 0.02 19.96
N GLY A 88 1.89 -0.14 20.59
CA GLY A 88 2.28 -1.43 21.17
C GLY A 88 3.32 -1.32 22.27
N GLU A 89 3.59 -2.45 22.89
CA GLU A 89 4.61 -2.60 23.92
C GLU A 89 5.80 -3.40 23.37
N VAL A 90 7.02 -2.97 23.71
CA VAL A 90 8.24 -3.68 23.31
C VAL A 90 8.42 -4.89 24.21
N ILE A 91 8.59 -6.06 23.59
CA ILE A 91 8.87 -7.32 24.27
C ILE A 91 10.21 -7.88 23.79
N VAL A 92 10.83 -8.73 24.61
CA VAL A 92 12.01 -9.50 24.21
C VAL A 92 11.53 -10.91 23.87
N LEU A 93 12.00 -11.47 22.76
CA LEU A 93 11.63 -12.83 22.37
C LEU A 93 12.29 -13.84 23.30
N GLU A 94 11.54 -14.82 23.79
CA GLU A 94 12.05 -15.86 24.70
C GLU A 94 13.16 -16.71 24.06
N ASP A 95 13.02 -17.02 22.77
CA ASP A 95 13.95 -17.86 22.03
C ASP A 95 15.24 -17.13 21.60
N ASP A 96 15.26 -15.79 21.66
CA ASP A 96 16.39 -14.98 21.22
C ASP A 96 16.41 -13.61 21.91
N SER A 97 17.22 -13.50 22.95
CA SER A 97 17.39 -12.30 23.76
C SER A 97 18.06 -11.13 23.03
N SER A 98 18.52 -11.31 21.78
CA SER A 98 19.06 -10.23 20.94
C SER A 98 17.99 -9.54 20.09
N ARG A 99 16.78 -10.09 20.00
CA ARG A 99 15.70 -9.58 19.14
C ARG A 99 14.58 -8.94 19.95
N PHE A 100 14.15 -7.78 19.47
CA PHE A 100 12.97 -7.09 19.97
C PHE A 100 11.73 -7.54 19.18
N GLY A 101 10.62 -7.70 19.90
CA GLY A 101 9.28 -7.83 19.34
C GLY A 101 8.41 -6.66 19.80
N VAL A 102 7.27 -6.47 19.15
CA VAL A 102 6.27 -5.50 19.56
C VAL A 102 4.91 -6.18 19.65
N SER A 103 4.29 -6.13 20.82
CA SER A 103 2.91 -6.57 21.02
C SER A 103 1.96 -5.41 20.76
N LEU A 104 1.03 -5.57 19.84
CA LEU A 104 0.02 -4.55 19.52
C LEU A 104 -0.96 -4.40 20.70
N THR A 105 -1.08 -3.17 21.22
CA THR A 105 -2.04 -2.84 22.28
C THR A 105 -3.29 -2.16 21.71
N GLU A 106 -3.12 -1.26 20.76
CA GLU A 106 -4.20 -0.49 20.14
C GLU A 106 -3.97 -0.37 18.62
N VAL A 107 -5.03 -0.48 17.82
CA VAL A 107 -5.00 -0.22 16.38
C VAL A 107 -5.89 0.97 16.07
N ILE A 108 -5.30 2.01 15.50
CA ILE A 108 -5.99 3.27 15.18
C ILE A 108 -6.79 3.07 13.90
N GLY A 109 -8.08 3.38 13.95
CA GLY A 109 -8.99 3.27 12.81
C GLY A 109 -9.80 1.97 12.76
N LYS A 110 -9.82 1.21 13.85
CA LYS A 110 -10.78 0.13 14.08
C LYS A 110 -11.73 0.49 15.22
#